data_AF-A0A2G5IXY7-F1
#
_entry.id   AF-A0A2G5IXY7-F1
#
_cell.length_a   1.000
_cell.length_b   1.000
_cell.length_c   1.000
_cell.angle_alpha   90.00
_cell.angle_beta   90.00
_cell.angle_gamma   90.00
#
_symmetry.space_group_name_H-M   'P 1'
#
loop_
_entity.id
_entity.type
_entity.pdbx_description
1 polymer ?
#
loop_
_entity_poly.entity_id
_entity_poly.type
_entity_poly.pdbx_seq_one_letter_code
_entity_poly.pdbx_strand_id
1 'polypeptide(L)'
;MTAFHRPLAAAIAAQGVPLSADMARLSPERETGLRELAARAEGDEFFVSDCEGELQVWRETALTHVRRNETGTITMYSFPSSYRSTDEVIRIDLDTWDPGEDATDDKRRQDINDLVNARAAAATLLAELDAVRKERDEFCDRVDTLTAVAKGNKRHVQEMFLELQKAQAEVAQWRATFGADALPDALARLTKAEAERDALQKRLHDAAMTRTWRNEDGKKFVFVEDIAPALLGLEPGTEADR
;
A
#
# COMPACT_ATOMS: atom_id res chain seq x y z
N MET A 1 2.80 -11.05 26.04
CA MET A 1 3.47 -9.85 25.51
C MET A 1 2.53 -9.14 24.54
N THR A 2 1.62 -8.32 25.07
CA THR A 2 0.52 -7.68 24.33
C THR A 2 0.47 -6.21 24.73
N ALA A 3 1.28 -5.37 24.08
CA ALA A 3 1.37 -3.94 24.38
C ALA A 3 1.78 -3.08 23.15
N PHE A 4 1.25 -3.37 21.95
CA PHE A 4 1.70 -2.70 20.71
C PHE A 4 0.67 -1.83 19.97
N HIS A 5 -0.57 -1.67 20.46
CA HIS A 5 -1.59 -0.90 19.72
C HIS A 5 -2.01 0.44 20.34
N ARG A 6 -1.31 0.95 21.36
CA ARG A 6 -1.55 2.29 21.93
C ARG A 6 -0.71 3.48 21.41
N PRO A 7 0.28 3.37 20.49
CA PRO A 7 1.19 4.50 20.28
C PRO A 7 0.62 5.60 19.36
N LEU A 8 -0.31 5.32 18.43
CA LEU A 8 -0.69 6.33 17.44
C LEU A 8 -1.56 7.45 18.04
N ALA A 9 -2.59 7.10 18.82
CA ALA A 9 -3.46 8.09 19.46
C ALA A 9 -2.71 8.92 20.51
N ALA A 10 -1.77 8.30 21.24
CA ALA A 10 -0.94 8.99 22.22
C ALA A 10 0.12 9.90 21.56
N ALA A 11 0.69 9.50 20.42
CA ALA A 11 1.64 10.31 19.67
C ALA A 11 0.97 11.54 19.04
N ILE A 12 -0.28 11.40 18.55
CA ILE A 12 -1.06 12.52 18.01
C ILE A 12 -1.45 13.48 19.15
N ALA A 13 -1.88 12.97 20.30
CA ALA A 13 -2.18 13.81 21.47
C ALA A 13 -0.95 14.55 22.05
N ALA A 14 0.25 13.96 21.92
CA ALA A 14 1.50 14.54 22.42
C ALA A 14 2.01 15.72 21.57
N GLN A 15 1.54 15.90 20.34
CA GLN A 15 1.93 17.03 19.49
C GLN A 15 1.30 18.36 19.89
N GLY A 16 0.45 18.39 20.92
CA GLY A 16 -0.06 19.65 21.49
C GLY A 16 -0.88 20.49 20.53
N VAL A 17 -1.29 19.94 19.38
CA VAL A 17 -2.34 20.52 18.55
C VAL A 17 -3.65 20.11 19.21
N PRO A 18 -4.34 20.99 19.94
CA PRO A 18 -5.72 20.73 20.28
C PRO A 18 -6.46 20.62 18.96
N LEU A 19 -6.66 19.39 18.49
CA LEU A 19 -7.76 19.05 17.60
C LEU A 19 -9.00 19.35 18.43
N SER A 20 -9.36 20.63 18.46
CA SER A 20 -10.60 21.10 19.00
C SER A 20 -11.66 20.17 18.45
N ALA A 21 -12.32 19.42 19.34
CA ALA A 21 -13.50 18.65 18.98
C ALA A 21 -14.58 19.55 18.35
N ASP A 22 -14.40 20.87 18.50
CA ASP A 22 -15.16 21.97 17.90
C ASP A 22 -14.56 22.55 16.61
N MET A 23 -13.65 21.86 15.90
CA MET A 23 -13.64 21.99 14.43
C MET A 23 -14.97 21.40 13.94
N ALA A 24 -16.04 22.16 14.18
CA ALA A 24 -17.41 21.78 13.99
C ALA A 24 -17.53 21.31 12.55
N ARG A 25 -17.67 19.99 12.38
CA ARG A 25 -18.03 19.42 11.10
C ARG A 25 -19.22 20.24 10.61
N LEU A 26 -19.08 20.85 9.43
CA LEU A 26 -20.21 21.44 8.73
C LEU A 26 -21.33 20.40 8.77
N SER A 27 -22.45 20.74 9.40
CA SER A 27 -23.58 19.83 9.39
C SER A 27 -23.99 19.60 7.93
N PRO A 28 -24.47 18.38 7.57
CA PRO A 28 -24.87 18.10 6.20
C PRO A 28 -25.86 19.13 5.64
N GLU A 29 -26.76 19.62 6.49
CA GLU A 29 -27.73 20.67 6.17
C GLU A 29 -27.06 22.01 5.84
N ARG A 30 -26.09 22.46 6.65
CA ARG A 30 -25.35 23.70 6.39
C ARG A 30 -24.53 23.61 5.12
N GLU A 31 -23.88 22.49 4.89
CA GLU A 31 -23.10 22.28 3.68
C GLU A 31 -23.99 22.26 2.43
N THR A 32 -25.14 21.58 2.49
CA THR A 32 -26.13 21.58 1.40
C THR A 32 -26.59 23.01 1.12
N GLY A 33 -26.91 23.77 2.17
CA GLY A 33 -27.25 25.19 2.03
C GLY A 33 -26.15 26.03 1.38
N LEU A 34 -24.89 25.84 1.78
CA LEU A 34 -23.75 26.52 1.16
C LEU A 34 -23.55 26.14 -0.31
N ARG A 35 -23.75 24.87 -0.66
CA ARG A 35 -23.68 24.40 -2.06
C ARG A 35 -24.78 25.01 -2.90
N GLU A 36 -26.01 25.04 -2.40
CA GLU A 36 -27.11 25.70 -3.10
C GLU A 36 -26.84 27.20 -3.28
N LEU A 37 -26.30 27.88 -2.26
CA LEU A 37 -25.93 29.28 -2.35
C LEU A 37 -24.81 29.51 -3.37
N ALA A 38 -23.77 28.66 -3.37
CA ALA A 38 -22.68 28.72 -4.33
C ALA A 38 -23.17 28.46 -5.77
N ALA A 39 -24.02 27.45 -5.97
CA ALA A 39 -24.61 27.14 -7.28
C ALA A 39 -25.52 28.26 -7.79
N ARG A 40 -26.29 28.92 -6.91
CA ARG A 40 -27.09 30.10 -7.29
C ARG A 40 -26.23 31.33 -7.59
N ALA A 41 -25.02 31.40 -7.03
CA ALA A 41 -24.07 32.47 -7.27
C ALA A 41 -23.22 32.26 -8.53
N GLU A 42 -23.20 31.04 -9.08
CA GLU A 42 -22.45 30.71 -10.29
C GLU A 42 -22.96 31.55 -11.47
N GLY A 43 -22.05 32.34 -12.08
CA GLY A 43 -22.37 33.26 -13.17
C GLY A 43 -23.01 34.59 -12.78
N ASP A 44 -23.14 34.88 -11.48
CA ASP A 44 -23.71 36.13 -10.95
C ASP A 44 -22.68 36.85 -10.05
N GLU A 45 -21.59 37.31 -10.65
CA GLU A 45 -20.48 37.97 -9.94
C GLU A 45 -20.93 39.27 -9.27
N PHE A 46 -20.29 39.62 -8.14
CA PHE A 46 -20.52 40.90 -7.49
C PHE A 46 -19.42 41.89 -7.89
N PHE A 47 -19.84 43.13 -8.13
CA PHE A 47 -18.98 44.26 -8.38
C PHE A 47 -19.08 45.24 -7.20
N VAL A 48 -17.93 45.65 -6.67
CA VAL A 48 -17.85 46.66 -5.61
C VAL A 48 -17.52 48.01 -6.24
N SER A 49 -18.39 48.99 -6.00
CA SER A 49 -18.15 50.40 -6.31
C SER A 49 -17.90 51.16 -5.01
N ASP A 50 -16.79 51.89 -4.94
CA ASP A 50 -16.48 52.84 -3.87
C ASP A 50 -16.25 54.21 -4.53
N CYS A 51 -17.32 54.99 -4.67
CA CYS A 51 -17.31 56.25 -5.41
C CYS A 51 -18.14 57.30 -4.69
N GLU A 52 -17.61 58.53 -4.62
CA GLU A 52 -18.32 59.71 -4.06
C GLU A 52 -18.84 59.50 -2.61
N GLY A 53 -18.12 58.71 -1.81
CA GLY A 53 -18.54 58.39 -0.43
C GLY A 53 -19.63 57.32 -0.35
N GLU A 54 -19.94 56.61 -1.43
CA GLU A 54 -20.90 55.51 -1.44
C GLU A 54 -20.20 54.18 -1.74
N LEU A 55 -20.26 53.25 -0.78
CA LEU A 55 -19.81 51.88 -0.95
C LEU A 55 -21.00 51.00 -1.35
N GLN A 56 -21.02 50.56 -2.59
CA GLN A 56 -22.10 49.80 -3.19
C GLN A 56 -21.61 48.44 -3.70
N VAL A 57 -22.43 47.41 -3.51
CA VAL A 57 -22.22 46.07 -4.07
C VAL A 57 -23.34 45.78 -5.05
N TRP A 58 -22.98 45.58 -6.30
CA TRP A 58 -23.91 45.30 -7.40
C TRP A 58 -23.72 43.90 -7.93
N ARG A 59 -24.80 43.29 -8.44
CA ARG A 59 -24.68 42.18 -9.38
C ARG A 59 -24.06 42.69 -10.66
N GLU A 60 -23.01 42.05 -11.14
CA GLU A 60 -22.34 42.48 -12.36
C GLU A 60 -23.29 42.47 -13.56
N THR A 61 -24.21 41.50 -13.62
CA THR A 61 -25.21 41.40 -14.69
C THR A 61 -26.19 42.58 -14.75
N ALA A 62 -26.28 43.38 -13.68
CA ALA A 62 -27.11 44.58 -13.65
C ALA A 62 -26.38 45.83 -14.16
N LEU A 63 -25.05 45.79 -14.25
CA LEU A 63 -24.25 46.89 -14.76
C LEU A 63 -24.42 47.03 -16.28
N THR A 64 -24.35 48.26 -16.77
CA THR A 64 -24.41 48.57 -18.21
C THR A 64 -23.07 49.12 -18.68
N HIS A 65 -22.81 49.04 -19.99
CA HIS A 65 -21.58 49.58 -20.62
C HIS A 65 -20.27 49.06 -20.00
N VAL A 66 -20.28 47.83 -19.47
CA VAL A 66 -19.10 47.21 -18.84
C VAL A 66 -17.97 47.06 -19.87
N ARG A 67 -16.79 47.60 -19.54
CA ARG A 67 -15.52 47.29 -20.21
C ARG A 67 -14.56 46.69 -19.20
N ARG A 68 -13.88 45.64 -19.64
CA ARG A 68 -12.85 44.95 -18.87
C ARG A 68 -11.48 45.17 -19.53
N ASN A 69 -10.43 45.17 -18.72
CA ASN A 69 -9.05 45.14 -19.21
C ASN A 69 -8.63 43.71 -19.60
N GLU A 70 -7.36 43.53 -19.97
CA GLU A 70 -6.79 42.23 -20.36
C GLU A 70 -6.84 41.18 -19.24
N THR A 71 -6.91 41.59 -17.97
CA THR A 71 -7.02 40.71 -16.81
C THR A 71 -8.47 40.37 -16.45
N GLY A 72 -9.45 40.88 -17.21
CA GLY A 72 -10.88 40.68 -16.92
C GLY A 72 -11.45 41.59 -15.83
N THR A 73 -10.68 42.55 -15.33
CA THR A 73 -11.12 43.52 -14.32
C THR A 73 -11.95 44.62 -14.97
N ILE A 74 -13.10 44.97 -14.39
CA ILE A 74 -13.93 46.09 -14.86
C ILE A 74 -13.16 47.40 -14.71
N THR A 75 -12.99 48.13 -15.81
CA THR A 75 -12.36 49.46 -15.83
C THR A 75 -13.33 50.58 -16.18
N MET A 76 -14.50 50.24 -16.74
CA MET A 76 -15.56 51.19 -17.05
C MET A 76 -16.91 50.49 -16.94
N TYR A 77 -17.90 51.18 -16.38
CA TYR A 77 -19.25 50.68 -16.24
C TYR A 77 -20.21 51.87 -16.09
N SER A 78 -21.51 51.59 -16.09
CA SER A 78 -22.55 52.56 -15.77
C SER A 78 -23.67 51.87 -15.02
N PHE A 79 -24.18 52.52 -13.97
CA PHE A 79 -25.37 52.04 -13.28
C PHE A 79 -26.60 52.20 -14.17
N PRO A 80 -27.52 51.22 -14.18
CA PRO A 80 -28.76 51.34 -14.93
C PRO A 80 -29.64 52.45 -14.35
N SER A 81 -30.39 53.15 -15.20
CA SER A 81 -31.33 54.21 -14.77
C SER A 81 -32.52 53.68 -13.95
N SER A 82 -32.80 52.39 -14.05
CA SER A 82 -33.76 51.66 -13.23
C SER A 82 -33.26 50.24 -13.00
N TYR A 83 -33.31 49.75 -11.77
CA TYR A 83 -32.84 48.42 -11.40
C TYR A 83 -33.86 47.70 -10.53
N ARG A 84 -33.75 46.36 -10.48
CA ARG A 84 -34.53 45.56 -9.55
C ARG A 84 -33.95 45.73 -8.15
N SER A 85 -34.79 45.60 -7.13
CA SER A 85 -34.34 45.66 -5.74
C SER A 85 -33.29 44.59 -5.36
N THR A 86 -33.03 43.62 -6.24
CA THR A 86 -32.04 42.55 -6.07
C THR A 86 -30.71 42.82 -6.76
N ASP A 87 -30.64 43.86 -7.59
CA ASP A 87 -29.47 44.18 -8.42
C ASP A 87 -28.42 44.95 -7.62
N GLU A 88 -28.85 45.89 -6.77
CA GLU A 88 -28.05 46.52 -5.73
C GLU A 88 -28.21 45.69 -4.45
N VAL A 89 -27.13 45.05 -4.02
CA VAL A 89 -27.14 44.09 -2.91
C VAL A 89 -26.89 44.78 -1.58
N ILE A 90 -25.94 45.72 -1.56
CA ILE A 90 -25.54 46.49 -0.39
C ILE A 90 -25.26 47.92 -0.83
N ARG A 91 -25.69 48.89 -0.02
CA ARG A 91 -25.29 50.29 -0.09
C ARG A 91 -24.98 50.79 1.30
N ILE A 92 -23.83 51.43 1.46
CA ILE A 92 -23.37 52.04 2.70
C ILE A 92 -22.85 53.42 2.37
N ASP A 93 -23.41 54.44 3.00
CA ASP A 93 -22.88 55.79 2.95
C ASP A 93 -21.68 55.88 3.91
N LEU A 94 -20.56 56.37 3.41
CA LEU A 94 -19.31 56.56 4.14
C LEU A 94 -19.21 58.03 4.59
N ASP A 95 -18.61 58.24 5.76
CA ASP A 95 -18.36 59.57 6.30
C ASP A 95 -17.18 60.24 5.58
N THR A 96 -16.19 59.46 5.13
CA THR A 96 -15.06 59.93 4.31
C THR A 96 -14.89 59.12 3.03
N TRP A 97 -14.57 59.83 1.94
CA TRP A 97 -14.33 59.19 0.64
C TRP A 97 -12.91 58.61 0.54
N ASP A 98 -11.93 59.25 1.17
CA ASP A 98 -10.53 58.82 1.08
C ASP A 98 -10.21 57.67 2.05
N PRO A 99 -9.64 56.55 1.57
CA PRO A 99 -9.16 55.47 2.42
C PRO A 99 -8.10 55.95 3.42
N GLY A 100 -8.17 55.51 4.67
CA GLY A 100 -7.23 55.88 5.73
C GLY A 100 -7.64 57.11 6.55
N GLU A 101 -8.70 57.83 6.18
CA GLU A 101 -9.17 59.00 6.93
C GLU A 101 -10.08 58.63 8.11
N ASP A 102 -10.96 57.63 7.94
CA ASP A 102 -11.82 57.11 9.01
C ASP A 102 -11.70 55.59 9.14
N ALA A 103 -11.41 55.13 10.36
CA ALA A 103 -11.17 53.72 10.65
C ALA A 103 -12.45 52.86 10.55
N THR A 104 -13.62 53.45 10.74
CA THR A 104 -14.90 52.76 10.61
C THR A 104 -15.22 52.51 9.14
N ASP A 105 -15.01 53.51 8.29
CA ASP A 105 -15.20 53.39 6.84
C ASP A 105 -14.20 52.43 6.22
N ASP A 106 -12.93 52.46 6.64
CA ASP A 106 -11.94 51.47 6.20
C ASP A 106 -12.33 50.05 6.61
N LYS A 107 -12.86 49.88 7.82
CA LYS A 107 -13.38 48.58 8.27
C LYS A 107 -14.54 48.13 7.39
N ARG A 108 -15.47 49.03 7.04
CA ARG A 108 -16.60 48.72 6.14
C ARG A 108 -16.11 48.30 4.75
N ARG A 109 -15.14 49.03 4.18
CA ARG A 109 -14.49 48.67 2.91
C ARG A 109 -13.87 47.29 2.98
N GLN A 110 -13.15 46.98 4.07
CA GLN A 110 -12.57 45.67 4.28
C GLN A 110 -13.65 44.58 4.38
N ASP A 111 -14.65 44.76 5.24
CA ASP A 111 -15.70 43.76 5.48
C ASP A 111 -16.48 43.44 4.17
N ILE A 112 -16.74 44.45 3.31
CA ILE A 112 -17.39 44.26 2.02
C ILE A 112 -16.50 43.51 1.02
N ASN A 113 -15.22 43.86 0.93
CA ASN A 113 -14.27 43.14 0.09
C ASN A 113 -14.14 41.69 0.55
N ASP A 114 -14.04 41.44 1.85
CA ASP A 114 -13.98 40.10 2.43
C ASP A 114 -15.25 39.30 2.10
N LEU A 115 -16.43 39.91 2.16
CA LEU A 115 -17.70 39.26 1.80
C LEU A 115 -17.76 38.88 0.32
N VAL A 116 -17.37 39.78 -0.58
CA VAL A 116 -17.37 39.52 -2.04
C VAL A 116 -16.35 38.45 -2.39
N ASN A 117 -15.14 38.53 -1.82
CA ASN A 117 -14.08 37.54 -2.00
C ASN A 117 -14.49 36.18 -1.44
N ALA A 118 -15.12 36.13 -0.25
CA ALA A 118 -15.60 34.89 0.35
C ALA A 118 -16.68 34.23 -0.52
N ARG A 119 -17.59 35.03 -1.11
CA ARG A 119 -18.59 34.51 -2.05
C ARG A 119 -17.95 33.94 -3.31
N ALA A 120 -16.98 34.64 -3.90
CA ALA A 120 -16.26 34.17 -5.08
C ALA A 120 -15.45 32.89 -4.79
N ALA A 121 -14.84 32.79 -3.60
CA ALA A 121 -14.06 31.63 -3.17
C ALA A 121 -14.91 30.42 -2.76
N ALA A 122 -16.19 30.60 -2.43
CA ALA A 122 -17.04 29.55 -1.87
C ALA A 122 -17.13 28.30 -2.75
N ALA A 123 -17.27 28.46 -4.07
CA ALA A 123 -17.32 27.33 -5.00
C ALA A 123 -16.01 26.54 -5.01
N THR A 124 -14.87 27.22 -5.07
CA THR A 124 -13.54 26.62 -5.03
C THR A 124 -13.30 25.89 -3.71
N LEU A 125 -13.62 26.51 -2.58
CA LEU A 125 -13.46 25.91 -1.26
C LEU A 125 -14.35 24.66 -1.08
N LEU A 126 -15.57 24.66 -1.62
CA LEU A 126 -16.44 23.48 -1.62
C LEU A 126 -15.87 22.34 -2.48
N ALA A 127 -15.29 22.67 -3.64
CA ALA A 127 -14.62 21.69 -4.48
C ALA A 127 -13.35 21.10 -3.81
N GLU A 128 -12.55 21.93 -3.15
CA GLU A 128 -11.41 21.48 -2.34
C GLU A 128 -11.85 20.59 -1.17
N LEU A 129 -12.94 20.95 -0.49
CA LEU A 129 -13.52 20.12 0.57
C LEU A 129 -13.92 18.73 0.06
N ASP A 130 -14.49 18.64 -1.16
CA ASP A 130 -14.82 17.37 -1.80
C ASP A 130 -13.58 16.55 -2.15
N ALA A 131 -12.54 17.20 -2.68
CA ALA A 131 -11.27 16.53 -2.97
C ALA A 131 -10.65 15.94 -1.70
N VAL A 132 -10.58 16.72 -0.62
CA VAL A 132 -10.04 16.25 0.67
C VAL A 132 -10.86 15.10 1.25
N ARG A 133 -12.20 15.14 1.13
CA ARG A 133 -13.07 14.04 1.59
C ARG A 133 -12.84 12.76 0.80
N LYS A 134 -12.71 12.87 -0.52
CA LYS A 134 -12.37 11.75 -1.39
C LYS A 134 -11.03 11.13 -0.99
N GLU A 135 -9.99 11.95 -0.82
CA GLU A 135 -8.68 11.47 -0.39
C GLU A 135 -8.71 10.80 0.98
N ARG A 136 -9.48 11.35 1.93
CA ARG A 136 -9.71 10.75 3.25
C ARG A 136 -10.35 9.38 3.13
N ASP A 137 -11.39 9.25 2.31
CA ASP A 137 -12.12 7.98 2.16
C ASP A 137 -11.23 6.91 1.51
N GLU A 138 -10.48 7.26 0.47
CA GLU A 138 -9.46 6.39 -0.14
C GLU A 138 -8.35 5.99 0.87
N PHE A 139 -7.96 6.91 1.77
CA PHE A 139 -7.01 6.60 2.83
C PHE A 139 -7.59 5.60 3.85
N CYS A 140 -8.84 5.78 4.27
CA CYS A 140 -9.52 4.84 5.15
C CYS A 140 -9.59 3.43 4.53
N ASP A 141 -9.94 3.32 3.24
CA ASP A 141 -9.98 2.04 2.52
C ASP A 141 -8.62 1.34 2.49
N ARG A 142 -7.54 2.11 2.28
CA ARG A 142 -6.15 1.57 2.35
C ARG A 142 -5.81 1.08 3.75
N VAL A 143 -6.19 1.82 4.80
CA VAL A 143 -5.95 1.43 6.20
C VAL A 143 -6.71 0.14 6.55
N ASP A 144 -7.96 0.01 6.10
CA ASP A 144 -8.76 -1.19 6.32
C ASP A 144 -8.16 -2.41 5.60
N THR A 145 -7.72 -2.22 4.36
CA THR A 145 -7.02 -3.26 3.58
C THR A 145 -5.75 -3.72 4.29
N LEU A 146 -4.90 -2.79 4.72
CA LEU A 146 -3.67 -3.10 5.45
C LEU A 146 -3.96 -3.81 6.78
N THR A 147 -5.03 -3.41 7.47
CA THR A 147 -5.47 -4.04 8.71
C THR A 147 -5.93 -5.48 8.46
N ALA A 148 -6.64 -5.75 7.37
CA ALA A 148 -7.05 -7.09 6.97
C ALA A 148 -5.83 -7.98 6.64
N VAL A 149 -4.87 -7.46 5.86
CA VAL A 149 -3.61 -8.16 5.54
C VAL A 149 -2.81 -8.47 6.81
N ALA A 150 -2.66 -7.51 7.72
CA ALA A 150 -1.96 -7.72 8.98
C ALA A 150 -2.61 -8.81 9.84
N LYS A 151 -3.95 -8.86 9.89
CA LYS A 151 -4.69 -9.94 10.56
C LYS A 151 -4.46 -11.29 9.88
N GLY A 152 -4.45 -11.34 8.54
CA GLY A 152 -4.14 -12.54 7.77
C GLY A 152 -2.74 -13.07 8.03
N ASN A 153 -1.73 -12.22 7.92
CA ASN A 153 -0.33 -12.57 8.20
C ASN A 153 -0.14 -13.07 9.63
N LYS A 154 -0.81 -12.44 10.61
CA LYS A 154 -0.77 -12.91 12.00
C LYS A 154 -1.29 -14.34 12.14
N ARG A 155 -2.40 -14.70 11.49
CA ARG A 155 -2.94 -16.07 11.52
C ARG A 155 -1.98 -17.05 10.84
N HIS A 156 -1.47 -16.70 9.67
CA HIS A 156 -0.54 -17.55 8.94
C HIS A 156 0.74 -17.83 9.75
N VAL A 157 1.32 -16.82 10.40
CA VAL A 157 2.49 -17.00 11.27
C VAL A 157 2.15 -17.89 12.47
N GLN A 158 0.96 -17.78 13.04
CA GLN A 158 0.51 -18.67 14.12
C GLN A 158 0.37 -20.12 13.63
N GLU A 159 -0.15 -20.35 12.43
CA GLU A 159 -0.25 -21.68 11.80
C GLU A 159 1.12 -22.28 11.53
N MET A 160 2.03 -21.53 10.90
CA MET A 160 3.42 -21.96 10.67
C MET A 160 4.13 -22.32 11.97
N PHE A 161 3.90 -21.56 13.04
CA PHE A 161 4.48 -21.84 14.35
C PHE A 161 3.98 -23.17 14.93
N LEU A 162 2.69 -23.46 14.78
CA LEU A 162 2.12 -24.75 15.20
C LEU A 162 2.65 -25.92 14.36
N GLU A 163 2.80 -25.75 13.05
CA GLU A 163 3.41 -26.76 12.18
C GLU A 163 4.86 -27.03 12.55
N LEU A 164 5.64 -25.98 12.82
CA LEU A 164 7.01 -26.11 13.28
C LEU A 164 7.09 -26.89 14.60
N GLN A 165 6.20 -26.61 15.56
CA GLN A 165 6.13 -27.35 16.81
C GLN A 165 5.81 -28.85 16.59
N LYS A 166 4.89 -29.17 15.68
CA LYS A 166 4.59 -30.56 15.32
C LYS A 166 5.79 -31.25 14.70
N ALA A 167 6.44 -30.62 13.72
CA ALA A 167 7.63 -31.15 13.08
C ALA A 167 8.77 -31.38 14.10
N GLN A 168 8.96 -30.46 15.05
CA GLN A 168 9.93 -30.62 16.13
C GLN A 168 9.59 -31.80 17.05
N ALA A 169 8.31 -31.98 17.39
CA ALA A 169 7.86 -33.11 18.19
C ALA A 169 8.06 -34.45 17.46
N GLU A 170 7.76 -34.51 16.15
CA GLU A 170 8.02 -35.67 15.32
C GLU A 170 9.52 -35.99 15.27
N VAL A 171 10.37 -35.00 15.01
CA VAL A 171 11.84 -35.20 15.03
C VAL A 171 12.31 -35.71 16.39
N ALA A 172 11.77 -35.17 17.48
CA ALA A 172 12.09 -35.65 18.83
C ALA A 172 11.64 -37.11 19.04
N GLN A 173 10.45 -37.47 18.55
CA GLN A 173 9.96 -38.85 18.57
C GLN A 173 10.84 -39.79 17.76
N TRP A 174 11.20 -39.43 16.52
CA TRP A 174 12.12 -40.21 15.69
C TRP A 174 13.48 -40.40 16.39
N ARG A 175 14.03 -39.33 16.98
CA ARG A 175 15.27 -39.42 17.75
C ARG A 175 15.15 -40.35 18.96
N ALA A 176 14.01 -40.36 19.64
CA ALA A 176 13.77 -41.25 20.77
C ALA A 176 13.57 -42.71 20.34
N THR A 177 12.87 -42.96 19.23
CA THR A 177 12.58 -44.32 18.74
C THR A 177 13.81 -45.00 18.16
N PHE A 178 14.60 -44.28 17.38
CA PHE A 178 15.76 -44.86 16.69
C PHE A 178 17.04 -44.66 17.49
N GLY A 179 17.09 -43.72 18.42
CA GLY A 179 18.32 -43.34 19.11
C GLY A 179 19.19 -42.45 18.23
N ALA A 180 19.97 -41.55 18.85
CA ALA A 180 20.88 -40.65 18.11
C ALA A 180 21.95 -41.41 17.31
N ASP A 181 22.26 -42.64 17.73
CA ASP A 181 23.35 -43.46 17.19
C ASP A 181 22.91 -44.44 16.09
N ALA A 182 21.61 -44.69 15.90
CA ALA A 182 21.16 -45.66 14.90
C ALA A 182 21.32 -45.18 13.46
N LEU A 183 21.33 -43.86 13.21
CA LEU A 183 21.49 -43.33 11.86
C LEU A 183 22.94 -43.54 11.35
N PRO A 184 24.01 -43.17 12.10
CA PRO A 184 25.37 -43.54 11.74
C PRO A 184 25.57 -45.04 11.52
N ASP A 185 24.99 -45.87 12.39
CA ASP A 185 25.08 -47.33 12.28
C ASP A 185 24.37 -47.87 11.03
N ALA A 186 23.17 -47.37 10.73
CA ALA A 186 22.44 -47.75 9.53
C ALA A 186 23.16 -47.32 8.24
N LEU A 187 23.74 -46.12 8.22
CA LEU A 187 24.57 -45.65 7.11
C LEU A 187 25.83 -46.50 6.95
N ALA A 188 26.52 -46.84 8.04
CA ALA A 188 27.70 -47.71 7.99
C ALA A 188 27.35 -49.11 7.44
N ARG A 189 26.21 -49.68 7.82
CA ARG A 189 25.71 -50.95 7.29
C ARG A 189 25.36 -50.86 5.81
N LEU A 190 24.72 -49.78 5.37
CA LEU A 190 24.40 -49.55 3.96
C LEU A 190 25.67 -49.45 3.11
N THR A 191 26.63 -48.60 3.51
CA THR A 191 27.90 -48.45 2.82
C THR A 191 28.66 -49.78 2.72
N LYS A 192 28.64 -50.58 3.79
CA LYS A 192 29.23 -51.93 3.78
C LYS A 192 28.51 -52.85 2.78
N ALA A 193 27.18 -52.86 2.78
CA ALA A 193 26.38 -53.69 1.86
C ALA A 193 26.58 -53.27 0.39
N GLU A 194 26.70 -51.97 0.12
CA GLU A 194 27.02 -51.45 -1.21
C GLU A 194 28.42 -51.89 -1.66
N ALA A 195 29.42 -51.79 -0.78
CA ALA A 195 30.77 -52.28 -1.08
C ALA A 195 30.79 -53.80 -1.35
N GLU A 196 30.03 -54.59 -0.59
CA GLU A 196 29.87 -56.03 -0.80
C GLU A 196 29.18 -56.33 -2.15
N ARG A 197 28.11 -55.60 -2.48
CA ARG A 197 27.43 -55.72 -3.78
C ARG A 197 28.39 -55.42 -4.92
N ASP A 198 29.13 -54.33 -4.84
CA ASP A 198 30.06 -53.91 -5.89
C ASP A 198 31.21 -54.91 -6.05
N ALA A 199 31.71 -55.46 -4.95
CA ALA A 199 32.69 -56.55 -4.97
C ALA A 199 32.13 -57.83 -5.62
N LEU A 200 30.89 -58.21 -5.32
CA LEU A 200 30.23 -59.36 -5.95
C LEU A 200 29.95 -59.13 -7.44
N GLN A 201 29.52 -57.93 -7.80
CA GLN A 201 29.28 -57.55 -9.19
C GLN A 201 30.58 -57.60 -9.99
N LYS A 202 31.68 -57.11 -9.43
CA LYS A 202 33.01 -57.21 -10.03
C LYS A 202 33.43 -58.67 -10.22
N ARG A 203 33.28 -59.51 -9.18
CA ARG A 203 33.58 -60.96 -9.26
C ARG A 203 32.78 -61.66 -10.36
N LEU A 204 31.50 -61.33 -10.47
CA LEU A 204 30.63 -61.90 -11.51
C LEU A 204 31.04 -61.42 -12.90
N HIS A 205 31.41 -60.15 -13.03
CA HIS A 205 31.95 -59.60 -14.28
C HIS A 205 33.26 -60.29 -14.68
N ASP A 206 34.22 -60.41 -13.76
CA ASP A 206 35.50 -61.07 -14.00
C ASP A 206 35.28 -62.55 -14.37
N ALA A 207 34.38 -63.24 -13.69
CA ALA A 207 33.99 -64.61 -14.01
C ALA A 207 33.35 -64.74 -15.40
N ALA A 208 32.52 -63.78 -15.81
CA ALA A 208 31.93 -63.75 -17.15
C ALA A 208 32.96 -63.45 -18.25
N MET A 209 34.03 -62.72 -17.92
CA MET A 209 35.14 -62.41 -18.83
C MET A 209 36.20 -63.52 -18.87
N THR A 210 36.02 -64.59 -18.11
CA THR A 210 36.91 -65.76 -18.11
C THR A 210 37.07 -66.32 -19.52
N ARG A 211 38.30 -66.69 -19.86
CA ARG A 211 38.66 -67.23 -21.17
C ARG A 211 37.79 -68.45 -21.51
N THR A 212 37.16 -68.40 -22.69
CA THR A 212 36.43 -69.54 -23.24
C THR A 212 37.30 -70.26 -24.25
N TRP A 213 37.34 -71.59 -24.15
CA TRP A 213 38.09 -72.47 -25.03
C TRP A 213 37.15 -73.16 -26.01
N ARG A 214 37.67 -73.61 -27.16
CA ARG A 214 36.91 -74.42 -28.11
C ARG A 214 37.60 -75.76 -28.30
N ASN A 215 36.84 -76.85 -28.28
CA ASN A 215 37.36 -78.17 -28.61
C ASN A 215 37.47 -78.36 -30.13
N GLU A 216 37.98 -79.52 -30.58
CA GLU A 216 38.12 -79.87 -32.00
C GLU A 216 36.77 -79.88 -32.75
N ASP A 217 35.67 -80.19 -32.04
CA ASP A 217 34.30 -80.12 -32.58
C ASP A 217 33.72 -78.68 -32.60
N GLY A 218 34.49 -77.67 -32.20
CA GLY A 218 34.08 -76.27 -32.14
C GLY A 218 33.17 -75.88 -30.97
N LYS A 219 32.86 -76.80 -30.04
CA LYS A 219 32.07 -76.53 -28.82
C LYS A 219 32.87 -75.69 -27.84
N LYS A 220 32.22 -74.68 -27.25
CA LYS A 220 32.83 -73.81 -26.24
C LYS A 220 32.75 -74.46 -24.85
N PHE A 221 33.82 -74.36 -24.08
CA PHE A 221 33.86 -74.75 -22.67
C PHE A 221 34.77 -73.80 -21.87
N VAL A 222 34.64 -73.82 -20.54
CA VAL A 222 35.45 -73.02 -19.60
C VAL A 222 36.03 -74.00 -18.58
N PHE A 223 37.31 -73.87 -18.28
CA PHE A 223 37.94 -74.66 -17.22
C PHE A 223 37.50 -74.12 -15.86
N VAL A 224 37.25 -75.02 -14.91
CA VAL A 224 36.87 -74.63 -13.55
C VAL A 224 38.01 -73.82 -12.92
N GLU A 225 39.26 -74.18 -13.23
CA GLU A 225 40.47 -73.49 -12.81
C GLU A 225 40.53 -72.03 -13.30
N ASP A 226 39.95 -71.73 -14.46
CA ASP A 226 39.97 -70.38 -15.04
C ASP A 226 38.90 -69.47 -14.39
N ILE A 227 37.76 -70.02 -13.97
CA ILE A 227 36.62 -69.25 -13.42
C ILE A 227 36.58 -69.21 -11.89
N ALA A 228 37.15 -70.23 -11.22
CA ALA A 228 37.15 -70.36 -9.77
C ALA A 228 37.85 -69.19 -9.06
N PRO A 229 38.98 -68.64 -9.53
CA PRO A 229 39.60 -67.49 -8.87
C PRO A 229 38.69 -66.26 -8.84
N ALA A 230 38.04 -65.92 -9.96
CA ALA A 230 37.10 -64.81 -10.06
C ALA A 230 35.85 -65.03 -9.18
N LEU A 231 35.31 -66.26 -9.16
CA LEU A 231 34.14 -66.59 -8.35
C LEU A 231 34.44 -66.69 -6.86
N LEU A 232 35.67 -67.02 -6.44
CA LEU A 232 36.07 -67.12 -5.03
C LEU A 232 36.73 -65.83 -4.51
N GLY A 233 37.07 -64.89 -5.39
CA GLY A 233 37.80 -63.67 -5.04
C GLY A 233 39.28 -63.93 -4.75
N LEU A 234 39.87 -64.97 -5.35
CA LEU A 234 41.29 -65.27 -5.27
C LEU A 234 42.03 -64.49 -6.37
N GLU A 235 43.24 -64.00 -6.07
CA GLU A 235 44.04 -63.30 -7.07
C GLU A 235 44.52 -64.28 -8.16
N PRO A 236 44.43 -63.91 -9.46
CA PRO A 236 44.88 -64.79 -10.54
C PRO A 236 46.35 -65.13 -10.36
N GLY A 237 46.68 -66.43 -10.22
CA GLY A 237 48.05 -66.90 -10.03
C GLY A 237 48.45 -67.24 -8.59
N THR A 238 47.52 -67.15 -7.62
CA THR A 238 47.70 -67.91 -6.38
C THR A 238 47.41 -69.38 -6.70
N GLU A 239 48.45 -70.15 -6.99
CA GLU A 239 48.35 -71.61 -7.03
C GLU A 239 47.68 -72.05 -5.74
N ALA A 240 46.52 -72.68 -5.86
CA ALA A 240 45.87 -73.35 -4.74
C ALA A 240 46.72 -74.58 -4.44
N ASP A 241 47.86 -74.38 -3.79
CA ASP A 241 48.78 -75.44 -3.37
C ASP A 241 48.03 -76.36 -2.40
N ARG A 242 47.49 -77.44 -2.97
CA ARG A 242 47.00 -78.64 -2.30
C ARG A 242 47.38 -79.85 -3.12
#